data_AF-A0A7S3N6W6-F1
#
_entry.id   AF-A0A7S3N6W6-F1
#
_cell.length_a   1.000
_cell.length_b   1.000
_cell.length_c   1.000
_cell.angle_alpha   90.00
_cell.angle_beta   90.00
_cell.angle_gamma   90.00
#
_symmetry.space_group_name_H-M   'P 1'
#
loop_
_entity.id
_entity.type
_entity.pdbx_description
1 polymer ?
#
loop_
_entity_poly.entity_id
_entity_poly.type
_entity_poly.pdbx_seq_one_letter_code
_entity_poly.pdbx_strand_id
1 'polypeptide(L)'
;RFIKAYIYNFSLKSVSYEELKEFFIRYTQEAFSSDRSHQILSKIDWDAWVYGVGLPPITIDLETELYHTAISLAKFYIETDNLNSKENLELRNDYIKTYQEFGTYIRSIVILEWVNKFEKLSLETVQIIEKDFEMR
;
A
#
# COMPACT_ATOMS: atom_id res chain seq x y z
N ARG A 1 1.26 -22.29 -2.19
CA ARG A 1 1.16 -23.67 -2.71
C ARG A 1 0.02 -23.79 -3.74
N PHE A 2 -1.15 -23.21 -3.48
CA PHE A 2 -2.26 -23.09 -4.44
C PHE A 2 -1.83 -22.66 -5.86
N ILE A 3 -1.17 -21.51 -5.99
CA ILE A 3 -0.76 -20.95 -7.29
C ILE A 3 0.07 -21.95 -8.13
N LYS A 4 0.97 -22.72 -7.51
CA LYS A 4 1.75 -23.74 -8.22
C LYS A 4 0.85 -24.89 -8.72
N ALA A 5 -0.09 -25.34 -7.89
CA ALA A 5 -1.04 -26.39 -8.27
C ALA A 5 -2.00 -25.91 -9.38
N TYR A 6 -2.45 -24.67 -9.31
CA TYR A 6 -3.27 -24.02 -10.34
C TYR A 6 -2.54 -23.98 -11.68
N ILE A 7 -1.31 -23.45 -11.72
CA ILE A 7 -0.51 -23.36 -12.95
C ILE A 7 -0.27 -24.75 -13.55
N TYR A 8 0.02 -25.76 -12.72
CA TYR A 8 0.23 -27.12 -13.21
C TYR A 8 -1.06 -27.72 -13.80
N ASN A 9 -2.20 -27.56 -13.11
CA ASN A 9 -3.49 -28.12 -13.53
C ASN A 9 -4.01 -27.54 -14.85
N PHE A 10 -3.77 -26.25 -15.06
CA PHE A 10 -4.27 -25.50 -16.21
C PHE A 10 -3.18 -25.12 -17.22
N SER A 11 -2.02 -25.77 -17.17
CA SER A 11 -0.96 -25.55 -18.14
C SER A 11 -1.46 -25.78 -19.57
N LEU A 12 -1.12 -24.84 -20.47
CA LEU A 12 -1.51 -24.85 -21.88
C LEU A 12 -3.03 -24.78 -22.13
N LYS A 13 -3.82 -24.30 -21.15
CA LYS A 13 -5.27 -24.11 -21.27
C LYS A 13 -5.65 -22.64 -21.06
N SER A 14 -6.78 -22.24 -21.65
CA SER A 14 -7.51 -21.05 -21.22
C SER A 14 -8.49 -21.45 -20.12
N VAL A 15 -8.71 -20.58 -19.13
CA VAL A 15 -9.48 -20.90 -17.93
C VAL A 15 -10.52 -19.81 -17.68
N SER A 16 -11.76 -20.18 -17.43
CA SER A 16 -12.82 -19.26 -17.02
C SER A 16 -12.76 -18.93 -15.53
N TYR A 17 -13.50 -17.91 -15.10
CA TYR A 17 -13.64 -17.60 -13.68
C TYR A 17 -14.29 -18.76 -12.90
N GLU A 18 -15.28 -19.44 -13.48
CA GLU A 18 -15.96 -20.58 -12.90
C GLU A 18 -14.99 -21.74 -12.66
N GLU A 19 -14.15 -22.06 -13.65
CA GLU A 19 -13.13 -23.11 -13.53
C GLU A 19 -12.07 -22.78 -12.46
N LEU A 20 -11.67 -21.51 -12.35
CA LEU A 20 -10.79 -21.02 -11.27
C LEU A 20 -11.46 -21.21 -9.90
N LYS A 21 -12.72 -20.77 -9.75
CA LYS A 21 -13.48 -20.85 -8.50
C LYS A 21 -13.64 -22.30 -8.05
N GLU A 22 -14.04 -23.18 -8.96
CA GLU A 22 -14.17 -24.62 -8.69
C GLU A 22 -12.84 -25.24 -8.27
N PHE A 23 -11.75 -24.92 -8.97
CA PHE A 23 -10.42 -25.40 -8.61
C PHE A 23 -9.98 -24.89 -7.23
N PHE A 24 -10.25 -23.62 -6.91
CA PHE A 24 -9.94 -23.04 -5.61
C PHE A 24 -10.72 -23.71 -4.47
N ILE A 25 -12.02 -23.94 -4.64
CA ILE A 25 -12.86 -24.65 -3.67
C ILE A 25 -12.32 -26.05 -3.42
N ARG A 26 -12.08 -26.82 -4.49
CA ARG A 26 -11.54 -28.18 -4.39
C ARG A 26 -10.18 -28.20 -3.70
N TYR A 27 -9.25 -27.35 -4.14
CA TYR A 27 -7.92 -27.27 -3.53
C TYR A 27 -7.99 -26.93 -2.04
N THR A 28 -8.89 -26.03 -1.64
CA THR A 28 -9.06 -25.63 -0.23
C THR A 28 -9.62 -26.78 0.61
N GLN A 29 -10.56 -27.57 0.07
CA GLN A 29 -11.09 -28.75 0.75
C GLN A 29 -10.05 -29.87 0.87
N GLU A 30 -9.18 -30.04 -0.12
CA GLU A 30 -8.09 -31.03 -0.08
C GLU A 30 -6.93 -30.61 0.82
N ALA A 31 -6.63 -29.30 0.91
CA ALA A 31 -5.48 -28.78 1.64
C ALA A 31 -5.73 -28.58 3.14
N PHE A 32 -6.98 -28.52 3.60
CA PHE A 32 -7.36 -28.22 4.98
C PHE A 32 -8.38 -29.21 5.53
N SER A 33 -8.53 -29.29 6.86
CA SER A 33 -9.61 -30.08 7.47
C SER A 33 -10.99 -29.55 7.06
N SER A 34 -12.02 -30.40 7.15
CA SER A 34 -13.39 -30.03 6.78
C SER A 34 -13.84 -28.73 7.46
N ASP A 35 -13.69 -28.62 8.78
CA ASP A 35 -14.05 -27.41 9.53
C ASP A 35 -13.29 -26.16 9.05
N ARG A 36 -11.98 -26.30 8.79
CA ARG A 36 -11.16 -25.16 8.36
C ARG A 36 -11.47 -24.73 6.94
N SER A 37 -11.69 -25.67 6.04
CA SER A 37 -12.09 -25.37 4.66
C SER A 37 -13.45 -24.66 4.63
N HIS A 38 -14.43 -25.11 5.43
CA HIS A 38 -15.73 -24.45 5.55
C HIS A 38 -15.60 -23.02 6.08
N GLN A 39 -14.78 -22.80 7.12
CA GLN A 39 -14.52 -21.46 7.66
C GLN A 39 -13.86 -20.52 6.64
N ILE A 40 -12.98 -21.01 5.77
CA ILE A 40 -12.33 -20.19 4.74
C ILE A 40 -13.34 -19.84 3.65
N LEU A 41 -14.00 -20.87 3.11
CA LEU A 41 -14.88 -20.72 1.94
C LEU A 41 -16.15 -19.91 2.25
N SER A 42 -16.70 -20.03 3.46
CA SER A 42 -17.88 -19.27 3.89
C SER A 42 -17.63 -17.77 4.06
N LYS A 43 -16.38 -17.33 4.16
CA LYS A 43 -16.01 -15.91 4.28
C LYS A 43 -15.85 -15.20 2.94
N ILE A 44 -15.89 -15.94 1.83
CA ILE A 44 -15.65 -15.36 0.50
C ILE A 44 -16.98 -15.04 -0.15
N ASP A 45 -17.28 -13.73 -0.25
CA ASP A 45 -18.39 -13.23 -1.06
C ASP A 45 -17.95 -13.13 -2.53
N TRP A 46 -18.07 -14.25 -3.24
CA TRP A 46 -17.66 -14.36 -4.64
C TRP A 46 -18.36 -13.37 -5.56
N ASP A 47 -19.63 -13.06 -5.29
CA ASP A 47 -20.42 -12.20 -6.17
C ASP A 47 -20.01 -10.74 -5.98
N ALA A 48 -19.80 -10.31 -4.72
CA ALA A 48 -19.27 -8.97 -4.44
C ALA A 48 -17.87 -8.76 -5.00
N TRP A 49 -17.00 -9.79 -4.98
CA TRP A 49 -15.65 -9.68 -5.52
C TRP A 49 -15.59 -9.63 -7.05
N VAL A 50 -16.50 -10.30 -7.76
CA VAL A 50 -16.37 -10.54 -9.21
C VAL A 50 -17.36 -9.69 -10.02
N TYR A 51 -18.58 -9.52 -9.50
CA TYR A 51 -19.64 -8.78 -10.18
C TYR A 51 -19.98 -7.46 -9.48
N GLY A 52 -19.43 -7.21 -8.29
CA GLY A 52 -19.57 -5.95 -7.58
C GLY A 52 -18.96 -4.77 -8.35
N VAL A 53 -19.58 -3.60 -8.23
CA VAL A 53 -19.08 -2.35 -8.80
C VAL A 53 -18.34 -1.53 -7.73
N GLY A 54 -17.32 -0.78 -8.15
CA GLY A 54 -16.54 0.07 -7.25
C GLY A 54 -15.34 -0.64 -6.61
N LEU A 55 -15.05 -0.32 -5.35
CA LEU A 55 -13.93 -0.92 -4.61
C LEU A 55 -14.27 -2.35 -4.15
N PRO A 56 -13.26 -3.22 -3.97
CA PRO A 56 -13.46 -4.54 -3.40
C PRO A 56 -14.18 -4.51 -2.03
N PRO A 57 -14.94 -5.57 -1.68
CA PRO A 57 -15.76 -5.59 -0.46
C PRO A 57 -14.94 -5.60 0.84
N ILE A 58 -13.65 -5.90 0.77
CA ILE A 58 -12.74 -5.92 1.92
C ILE A 58 -11.53 -5.05 1.58
N THR A 59 -11.26 -4.08 2.44
CA THR A 59 -10.01 -3.32 2.43
C THR A 59 -8.91 -4.14 3.10
N ILE A 60 -7.78 -4.30 2.41
CA ILE A 60 -6.59 -4.94 2.97
C ILE A 60 -5.66 -3.83 3.46
N ASP A 61 -5.13 -4.00 4.67
CA ASP A 61 -4.05 -3.19 5.17
C ASP A 61 -2.74 -3.58 4.47
N LEU A 62 -2.20 -2.67 3.68
CA LEU A 62 -0.94 -2.81 2.95
C LEU A 62 0.13 -1.85 3.50
N GLU A 63 -0.10 -1.28 4.68
CA GLU A 63 0.85 -0.40 5.33
C GLU A 63 2.13 -1.17 5.70
N THR A 64 3.25 -0.47 5.61
CA THR A 64 4.59 -1.00 5.88
C THR A 64 5.37 0.04 6.68
N GLU A 65 6.46 -0.37 7.32
CA GLU A 65 7.35 0.58 8.01
C GLU A 65 7.86 1.70 7.08
N LEU A 66 8.11 1.38 5.80
CA LEU A 66 8.49 2.39 4.80
C LEU A 66 7.35 3.37 4.51
N TYR A 67 6.11 2.88 4.45
CA TYR A 67 4.92 3.74 4.33
C TYR A 67 4.80 4.66 5.55
N HIS A 68 4.90 4.12 6.77
CA HIS A 68 4.82 4.92 7.99
C HIS A 68 5.94 5.95 8.10
N THR A 69 7.15 5.60 7.68
CA THR A 69 8.29 6.52 7.64
C THR A 69 8.04 7.66 6.64
N ALA A 70 7.53 7.34 5.45
CA ALA A 70 7.18 8.35 4.44
C ALA A 70 6.07 9.31 4.94
N ILE A 71 5.02 8.77 5.57
CA ILE A 71 3.95 9.59 6.15
C ILE A 71 4.48 10.45 7.30
N SER A 72 5.36 9.91 8.16
CA SER A 72 5.95 10.66 9.27
C SER A 72 6.82 11.81 8.78
N LEU A 73 7.62 11.57 7.73
CA LEU A 73 8.39 12.61 7.05
C LEU A 73 7.45 13.70 6.51
N ALA A 74 6.40 13.33 5.78
CA ALA A 74 5.48 14.32 5.22
C ALA A 74 4.83 15.17 6.31
N LYS A 75 4.33 14.52 7.38
CA LYS A 75 3.72 15.18 8.54
C LYS A 75 4.68 16.11 9.27
N PHE A 76 5.95 15.73 9.41
CA PHE A 76 6.96 16.59 10.02
C PHE A 76 7.01 17.97 9.34
N TYR A 77 6.97 18.02 8.01
CA TYR A 77 6.95 19.30 7.29
C TYR A 77 5.60 20.03 7.37
N ILE A 78 4.48 19.30 7.48
CA ILE A 78 3.13 19.88 7.56
C ILE A 78 2.85 20.49 8.95
N GLU A 79 3.32 19.83 10.01
CA GLU A 79 2.89 20.10 11.38
C GLU A 79 3.91 20.92 12.19
N THR A 80 5.13 21.10 11.68
CA THR A 80 6.20 21.83 12.39
C THR A 80 6.21 23.31 12.04
N ASP A 81 5.98 24.17 13.04
CA ASP A 81 5.89 25.63 12.91
C ASP A 81 7.24 26.31 12.59
N ASN A 82 8.37 25.73 13.02
CA ASN A 82 9.71 26.23 12.72
C ASN A 82 10.70 25.11 12.35
N LEU A 83 10.80 24.81 11.06
CA LEU A 83 11.70 23.80 10.50
C LEU A 83 13.19 24.19 10.58
N ASN A 84 13.50 25.44 10.91
CA ASN A 84 14.88 25.95 11.01
C ASN A 84 15.38 26.05 12.46
N SER A 85 14.60 25.58 13.45
CA SER A 85 15.10 25.42 14.82
C SER A 85 16.22 24.38 14.85
N LYS A 86 17.16 24.49 15.80
CA LYS A 86 18.31 23.57 15.87
C LYS A 86 17.89 22.09 15.94
N GLU A 87 16.91 21.77 16.77
CA GLU A 87 16.37 20.42 16.94
C GLU A 87 15.71 19.92 15.65
N ASN A 88 14.89 20.76 15.01
CA ASN A 88 14.20 20.37 13.78
C ASN A 88 15.14 20.26 12.58
N LEU A 89 16.22 21.04 12.53
CA LEU A 89 17.23 20.94 11.47
C LEU A 89 17.95 19.59 11.47
N GLU A 90 18.27 19.05 12.66
CA GLU A 90 18.90 17.73 12.76
C GLU A 90 17.96 16.64 12.24
N LEU A 91 16.70 16.64 12.69
CA LEU A 91 15.68 15.68 12.24
C LEU A 91 15.34 15.83 10.74
N ARG A 92 15.25 17.07 10.25
CA ARG A 92 15.04 17.39 8.84
C ARG A 92 16.15 16.79 7.96
N ASN A 93 17.41 16.93 8.34
CA ASN A 93 18.53 16.37 7.58
C ASN A 93 18.48 14.84 7.53
N ASP A 94 18.06 14.18 8.62
CA ASP A 94 17.85 12.73 8.64
C ASP A 94 16.72 12.30 7.69
N TYR A 95 15.62 13.06 7.67
CA TYR A 95 14.52 12.83 6.74
C TYR A 95 14.91 13.04 5.27
N ILE A 96 15.73 14.05 4.97
CA ILE A 96 16.26 14.26 3.61
C ILE A 96 17.05 13.04 3.15
N LYS A 97 17.96 12.54 4.00
CA LYS A 97 18.73 11.33 3.71
C LYS A 97 17.82 10.11 3.52
N THR A 98 16.85 9.92 4.41
CA THR A 98 15.87 8.83 4.33
C THR A 98 15.09 8.88 3.01
N TYR A 99 14.65 10.06 2.59
CA TYR A 99 13.94 10.23 1.31
C TYR A 99 14.81 9.87 0.09
N GLN A 100 16.11 10.18 0.13
CA GLN A 100 17.05 9.81 -0.93
C GLN A 100 17.24 8.29 -1.04
N GLU A 101 17.07 7.55 0.06
CA GLU A 101 17.13 6.08 0.06
C GLU A 101 15.82 5.44 -0.44
N PHE A 102 14.71 6.16 -0.41
CA PHE A 102 13.43 5.66 -0.91
C PHE A 102 13.43 5.41 -2.42
N GLY A 103 12.76 4.32 -2.83
CA GLY A 103 12.36 4.11 -4.22
C GLY A 103 11.24 5.06 -4.64
N THR A 104 11.04 5.20 -5.96
CA THR A 104 10.09 6.15 -6.56
C THR A 104 8.68 6.08 -5.97
N TYR A 105 8.18 4.86 -5.71
CA TYR A 105 6.84 4.67 -5.12
C TYR A 105 6.73 5.30 -3.73
N ILE A 106 7.69 5.07 -2.84
CA ILE A 106 7.65 5.59 -1.48
C ILE A 106 7.82 7.12 -1.48
N ARG A 107 8.67 7.67 -2.36
CA ARG A 107 8.77 9.12 -2.57
C ARG A 107 7.45 9.74 -3.01
N SER A 108 6.71 9.06 -3.91
CA SER A 108 5.41 9.56 -4.37
C SER A 108 4.38 9.66 -3.25
N ILE A 109 4.43 8.79 -2.24
CA ILE A 109 3.55 8.86 -1.07
C ILE A 109 3.79 10.16 -0.29
N VAL A 110 5.05 10.54 -0.07
CA VAL A 110 5.40 11.79 0.60
C VAL A 110 4.84 13.00 -0.16
N ILE A 111 5.06 13.04 -1.47
CA ILE A 111 4.59 14.13 -2.33
C ILE A 111 3.06 14.19 -2.32
N LEU A 112 2.38 13.05 -2.46
CA LEU A 112 0.93 12.99 -2.42
C LEU A 112 0.37 13.50 -1.10
N GLU A 113 1.01 13.20 0.03
CA GLU A 113 0.57 13.70 1.33
C GLU A 113 0.72 15.23 1.43
N TRP A 114 1.84 15.80 0.95
CA TRP A 114 1.99 17.26 0.87
C TRP A 114 0.97 17.91 -0.05
N VAL A 115 0.69 17.32 -1.21
CA VAL A 115 -0.30 17.84 -2.17
C VAL A 115 -1.71 17.77 -1.57
N ASN A 116 -2.07 16.66 -0.93
CA ASN A 116 -3.37 16.45 -0.29
C ASN A 116 -3.59 17.36 0.92
N LYS A 117 -2.52 17.90 1.51
CA LYS A 117 -2.54 18.81 2.66
C LYS A 117 -1.95 20.17 2.31
N PHE A 118 -1.97 20.55 1.03
CA PHE A 118 -1.32 21.76 0.56
C PHE A 118 -1.86 23.02 1.27
N GLU A 119 -3.15 23.07 1.62
CA GLU A 119 -3.72 24.21 2.35
C GLU A 119 -3.10 24.43 3.75
N LYS A 120 -2.43 23.42 4.31
CA LYS A 120 -1.75 23.51 5.61
C LYS A 120 -0.30 23.95 5.49
N LEU A 121 0.26 23.98 4.29
CA LEU A 121 1.65 24.35 4.06
C LEU A 121 1.76 25.86 3.85
N SER A 122 2.63 26.49 4.64
CA SER A 122 3.00 27.90 4.40
C SER A 122 3.89 28.01 3.17
N LEU A 123 3.95 29.21 2.56
CA LEU A 123 4.87 29.47 1.44
C LEU A 123 6.33 29.18 1.81
N GLU A 124 6.74 29.54 3.04
CA GLU A 124 8.08 29.26 3.54
C GLU A 124 8.35 27.76 3.62
N THR A 125 7.39 26.99 4.16
CA THR A 125 7.47 25.53 4.22
C THR A 125 7.61 24.91 2.83
N VAL A 126 6.83 25.37 1.85
CA VAL A 126 6.91 24.88 0.47
C VAL A 126 8.28 25.18 -0.16
N GLN A 127 8.84 26.37 0.06
CA GLN A 127 10.18 26.72 -0.42
C GLN A 127 11.27 25.83 0.22
N ILE A 128 11.12 25.52 1.50
CA ILE A 128 11.99 24.59 2.22
C ILE A 128 11.91 23.19 1.60
N ILE A 129 10.71 22.66 1.37
CA ILE A 129 10.50 21.36 0.73
C ILE A 129 11.14 21.34 -0.67
N GLU A 130 10.89 22.36 -1.49
CA GLU A 130 11.45 22.45 -2.85
C GLU A 130 12.98 22.40 -2.83
N LYS A 131 13.61 23.12 -1.90
CA LYS A 131 15.05 23.15 -1.71
C LYS A 131 15.62 21.81 -1.25
N ASP A 132 14.95 21.16 -0.29
CA ASP A 132 15.45 19.93 0.35
C ASP A 132 15.40 18.71 -0.56
N PHE A 133 14.37 18.65 -1.39
CA PHE A 133 14.07 17.45 -2.20
C PHE A 133 14.30 17.68 -3.68
N GLU A 134 14.90 18.82 -4.06
CA GLU A 134 15.28 19.19 -5.43
C GLU A 134 14.17 18.88 -6.43
N MET A 135 12.94 19.35 -6.14
CA MET A 135 11.76 19.01 -6.95
C MET A 135 11.69 19.79 -8.28
N ARG A 136 12.83 20.20 -8.84
CA ARG A 136 12.99 20.88 -10.12
C ARG A 136 14.17 20.34 -10.92
#